data_AF-A0A6I0SHL9-F1
#
_entry.id   AF-A0A6I0SHL9-F1
#
_cell.length_a   1.000
_cell.length_b   1.000
_cell.length_c   1.000
_cell.angle_alpha   90.00
_cell.angle_beta   90.00
_cell.angle_gamma   90.00
#
_symmetry.space_group_name_H-M   'P 1'
#
loop_
_entity.id
_entity.type
_entity.pdbx_description
1 polymer ?
#
loop_
_entity_poly.entity_id
_entity_poly.type
_entity_poly.pdbx_seq_one_letter_code
_entity_poly.pdbx_strand_id
1 'polypeptide(L)' 'MEKTYNPQDIEQPLYEHWEKQGYFKPNGDESQESFCIMIPPPNVTGSLHMGHAFQQTIMDTMIRYQRMQGKNTLW' A
#
# COMPACT_ATOMS: atom_id res chain seq x y z
N MET A 1 10.31 -20.28 -14.90
CA MET A 1 10.13 -18.81 -14.91
C MET A 1 10.17 -18.35 -16.35
N GLU A 2 9.27 -17.47 -16.75
CA GLU A 2 9.41 -16.75 -18.02
C GLU A 2 10.74 -15.98 -18.03
N LYS A 3 11.35 -15.87 -19.22
CA LYS A 3 12.64 -15.15 -19.36
C LYS A 3 12.46 -13.64 -19.47
N THR A 4 11.26 -13.18 -19.81
CA THR A 4 10.93 -11.76 -19.99
C THR A 4 9.95 -11.33 -18.92
N TYR A 5 10.23 -10.21 -18.25
CA TYR A 5 9.33 -9.62 -17.27
C TYR A 5 8.19 -8.89 -17.98
N ASN A 6 6.95 -9.29 -17.73
CA ASN A 6 5.75 -8.54 -18.10
C ASN A 6 5.03 -8.06 -16.84
N PRO A 7 5.07 -6.75 -16.52
CA PRO A 7 4.43 -6.21 -15.32
C PRO A 7 2.91 -6.47 -15.30
N GLN A 8 2.24 -6.43 -16.44
CA GLN A 8 0.78 -6.55 -16.52
C GLN A 8 0.28 -7.92 -16.05
N ASP A 9 1.03 -8.97 -16.35
CA ASP A 9 0.69 -10.35 -15.96
C ASP A 9 0.94 -10.62 -14.47
N ILE A 10 1.61 -9.70 -13.77
CA ILE A 10 2.04 -9.87 -12.38
C ILE A 10 1.34 -8.90 -11.45
N GLU A 11 1.34 -7.60 -11.76
CA GLU A 11 0.87 -6.53 -10.88
C GLU A 11 -0.63 -6.65 -10.60
N GLN A 12 -1.46 -6.84 -11.64
CA GLN A 12 -2.92 -6.91 -11.49
C GLN A 12 -3.35 -8.15 -10.67
N PRO A 13 -2.91 -9.39 -11.01
CA PRO A 13 -3.27 -10.55 -10.21
C PRO A 13 -2.76 -10.49 -8.77
N LEU A 14 -1.57 -9.92 -8.55
CA LEU A 14 -0.98 -9.77 -7.21
C LEU A 14 -1.79 -8.81 -6.34
N TYR A 15 -2.19 -7.67 -6.90
CA TYR A 15 -3.01 -6.69 -6.18
C TYR A 15 -4.36 -7.30 -5.78
N GLU A 16 -5.06 -7.94 -6.71
CA GLU A 16 -6.33 -8.61 -6.43
C GLU A 16 -6.17 -9.70 -5.37
N HIS A 17 -5.07 -10.45 -5.40
CA HIS A 17 -4.77 -11.45 -4.38
C HIS A 17 -4.62 -10.80 -3.00
N TRP A 18 -3.86 -9.71 -2.89
CA TRP A 18 -3.68 -8.99 -1.63
C TRP A 18 -4.99 -8.41 -1.08
N GLU A 19 -5.84 -7.85 -1.95
CA GLU A 19 -7.17 -7.39 -1.55
C GLU A 19 -8.04 -8.53 -1.03
N LYS A 20 -8.12 -9.64 -1.79
CA LYS A 20 -8.93 -10.82 -1.41
C LYS A 20 -8.47 -11.44 -0.09
N GLN A 21 -7.17 -11.46 0.17
CA GLN A 21 -6.61 -11.95 1.43
C GLN A 21 -6.68 -10.92 2.56
N GLY A 22 -7.08 -9.67 2.28
CA GLY A 22 -7.18 -8.62 3.28
C GLY A 22 -5.83 -8.12 3.81
N TYR A 23 -4.74 -8.26 3.06
CA TYR A 23 -3.39 -7.88 3.50
C TYR A 23 -3.21 -6.38 3.78
N PHE A 24 -4.15 -5.56 3.31
CA PHE A 24 -4.18 -4.12 3.60
C PHE A 24 -4.85 -3.79 4.93
N LYS A 25 -5.51 -4.75 5.58
CA LYS A 25 -6.17 -4.54 6.88
C LYS A 25 -5.12 -4.50 8.00
N PRO A 26 -5.38 -3.76 9.10
CA PRO A 26 -4.61 -3.91 10.33
C PRO A 26 -4.62 -5.36 10.83
N ASN A 27 -3.56 -5.77 11.52
CA ASN A 27 -3.45 -7.11 12.12
C ASN A 27 -4.56 -7.35 13.17
N GLY A 28 -5.01 -6.29 13.85
CA GLY A 28 -6.11 -6.34 14.83
C GLY A 28 -5.68 -6.82 16.21
N ASP A 29 -4.38 -7.07 16.42
CA ASP A 29 -3.80 -7.34 17.73
C ASP A 29 -3.57 -6.03 18.48
N GLU A 30 -4.43 -5.72 19.45
CA GLU A 30 -4.36 -4.50 20.27
C GLU A 30 -3.11 -4.43 21.16
N SER A 31 -2.35 -5.53 21.31
CA SER A 31 -1.07 -5.52 22.01
C SER A 31 0.08 -4.94 21.18
N GLN A 32 -0.09 -4.80 19.86
CA GLN A 32 0.91 -4.23 18.97
C GLN A 32 0.75 -2.72 18.82
N GLU A 33 1.88 -2.03 18.65
CA GLU A 33 1.87 -0.59 18.36
C GLU A 33 1.13 -0.27 17.05
N SER A 34 0.48 0.90 17.03
CA SER A 34 -0.19 1.41 15.83
C SER A 34 0.68 2.43 15.09
N PHE A 35 0.64 2.40 13.76
CA PHE A 35 1.29 3.36 12.88
C PHE A 35 0.32 3.81 11.79
N CYS A 36 0.06 5.10 11.69
CA CYS A 36 -0.89 5.65 10.74
C CYS A 36 -0.30 6.85 10.00
N ILE A 37 -0.52 6.92 8.68
CA ILE A 37 -0.23 8.11 7.88
C ILE A 37 -1.57 8.74 7.52
N MET A 38 -1.86 9.90 8.10
CA MET A 38 -3.08 10.66 7.80
C MET A 38 -2.96 11.31 6.43
N ILE A 39 -3.84 10.92 5.49
CA ILE A 39 -3.98 11.59 4.21
C ILE A 39 -5.03 12.70 4.36
N PRO A 40 -4.69 13.97 4.10
CA PRO A 40 -5.70 15.03 4.10
C PRO A 40 -6.75 14.76 3.01
N PRO A 41 -8.01 15.19 3.20
CA PRO A 41 -9.07 14.99 2.20
C PRO A 41 -8.59 15.42 0.80
N PRO A 42 -8.82 14.60 -0.24
CA PRO A 42 -8.30 14.89 -1.55
C PRO A 42 -8.96 16.15 -2.12
N ASN A 43 -8.15 17.12 -2.53
CA ASN A 43 -8.60 18.19 -3.41
C ASN A 43 -8.60 17.64 -4.85
N VAL A 44 -9.77 17.23 -5.35
CA VAL A 44 -9.89 16.69 -6.72
C VAL A 44 -9.85 17.84 -7.72
N THR A 45 -8.65 18.19 -8.18
CA THR A 45 -8.42 19.34 -9.08
C THR A 45 -7.99 18.95 -10.50
N GLY A 46 -7.92 17.65 -10.83
CA GLY A 46 -7.54 17.18 -12.16
C GLY A 46 -6.99 15.75 -12.17
N SER A 47 -6.11 15.47 -13.13
CA SER A 47 -5.47 14.15 -13.31
C SER A 47 -4.24 13.96 -12.41
N LEU A 48 -3.91 12.69 -12.12
CA LEU A 48 -2.70 12.34 -11.40
C LEU A 48 -1.45 12.63 -12.25
N HIS A 49 -0.54 13.42 -11.69
CA HIS A 49 0.84 13.59 -12.19
C HIS A 49 1.89 12.83 -11.36
N MET A 50 3.13 12.76 -11.85
CA MET A 50 4.26 12.08 -11.21
C MET A 50 4.52 12.48 -9.75
N GLY A 51 4.24 13.73 -9.36
CA GLY A 51 4.30 14.15 -7.96
C GLY A 51 3.40 13.34 -7.02
N HIS A 52 2.21 12.92 -7.47
CA HIS A 52 1.34 12.03 -6.69
C HIS A 52 1.97 10.64 -6.57
N ALA A 53 2.44 10.08 -7.68
CA ALA A 53 3.09 8.77 -7.68
C ALA A 53 4.27 8.74 -6.71
N PHE A 54 5.11 9.78 -6.72
CA PHE A 54 6.23 9.90 -5.80
C PHE A 54 5.79 9.94 -4.32
N GLN A 55 4.87 10.83 -3.96
CA GLN A 55 4.40 10.95 -2.57
C GLN A 55 3.69 9.69 -2.08
N GLN A 56 2.80 9.12 -2.90
CA GLN A 56 2.06 7.89 -2.55
C GLN A 56 3.00 6.70 -2.41
N THR A 57 4.02 6.58 -3.26
CA THR A 57 5.01 5.48 -3.17
C THR A 57 5.82 5.54 -1.88
N ILE A 58 6.21 6.73 -1.43
CA ILE A 58 6.92 6.90 -0.15
C ILE A 58 6.03 6.46 1.01
N MET A 59 4.78 6.93 1.05
CA MET A 59 3.84 6.57 2.10
C MET A 59 3.53 5.07 2.12
N ASP A 60 3.27 4.46 0.96
CA ASP A 60 3.05 3.00 0.82
C ASP A 60 4.25 2.20 1.34
N THR A 61 5.47 2.63 0.98
CA THR A 61 6.71 1.97 1.42
C THR A 61 6.84 1.99 2.94
N MET A 62 6.56 3.13 3.58
CA MET A 62 6.59 3.26 5.04
C MET A 62 5.53 2.36 5.70
N ILE A 63 4.33 2.29 5.13
CA ILE A 63 3.24 1.45 5.65
C ILE A 63 3.58 -0.04 5.55
N ARG A 64 4.11 -0.48 4.41
CA ARG A 64 4.55 -1.87 4.23
C ARG A 64 5.67 -2.22 5.20
N TYR A 65 6.66 -1.33 5.35
CA TYR A 65 7.75 -1.53 6.29
C TYR A 65 7.23 -1.70 7.72
N GLN A 66 6.37 -0.80 8.20
CA GLN A 66 5.83 -0.88 9.56
C GLN A 66 4.91 -2.10 9.76
N ARG A 67 4.13 -2.49 8.74
CA ARG A 67 3.32 -3.72 8.77
C ARG A 67 4.20 -4.96 8.91
N MET A 68 5.33 -5.01 8.18
CA MET A 68 6.30 -6.11 8.29
C MET A 68 7.00 -6.15 9.65
N GLN A 69 7.05 -5.04 10.39
CA GLN A 69 7.52 -5.01 11.79
C GLN A 69 6.43 -5.45 12.80
N GLY A 70 5.25 -5.87 12.34
CA GLY A 70 4.15 -6.36 13.18
C GLY A 70 3.19 -5.29 13.68
N LYS A 71 3.40 -4.02 13.32
CA LYS A 71 2.52 -2.91 13.76
C LYS A 71 1.16 -2.97 13.08
N ASN A 72 0.15 -2.46 13.78
CA ASN A 72 -1.16 -2.17 13.18
C ASN A 72 -1.04 -0.94 12.29
N THR A 73 -1.18 -1.10 10.97
CA THR A 73 -1.01 0.00 10.02
C THR A 73 -2.29 0.42 9.34
N LEU A 74 -2.47 1.73 9.21
CA LEU A 74 -3.55 2.38 8.46
C LEU A 74 -2.98 3.49 7.57
N TRP A 75 -3.53 3.59 6.37
CA TRP A 75 -3.18 4.55 5.33
C TRP A 75 -4.32 4.64 4.34
#